data_AF-A0A7S1EMW8-F1
#
_entry.id   AF-A0A7S1EMW8-F1
#
_cell.length_a   1.000
_cell.length_b   1.000
_cell.length_c   1.000
_cell.angle_alpha   90.00
_cell.angle_beta   90.00
_cell.angle_gamma   90.00
#
_symmetry.space_group_name_H-M   'P 1'
#
loop_
_entity.id
_entity.type
_entity.pdbx_description
1 polymer ?
#
loop_
_entity_poly.entity_id
_entity_poly.type
_entity_poly.pdbx_seq_one_letter_code
_entity_poly.pdbx_strand_id
1 'polypeptide(L)'
;PRAMDRWRHTPQSASRAEQWPRACGASTSRREFTGHFHALVELRSDETHALEVCAQIEKDLPRVGGAFDGLDLTPGGVAWNALRRVLLAFASHAPDVGYVQSMHSIAAFLLLAGADEEDAFW
;
A
#
# COMPACT_ATOMS: atom_id res chain seq x y z
N PRO A 1 20.68 -9.21 -20.02
CA PRO A 1 21.45 -7.98 -19.72
C PRO A 1 20.90 -6.65 -20.30
N ARG A 2 19.64 -6.56 -20.78
CA ARG A 2 19.09 -5.33 -21.44
C ARG A 2 17.88 -4.68 -20.74
N ALA A 3 17.57 -5.04 -19.50
CA ALA A 3 16.44 -4.46 -18.76
C ALA A 3 16.85 -3.27 -17.87
N MET A 4 18.12 -3.19 -17.45
CA MET A 4 18.57 -2.20 -16.46
C MET A 4 18.82 -0.80 -17.06
N ASP A 5 19.16 -0.68 -18.35
CA ASP A 5 19.43 0.62 -18.99
C ASP A 5 18.18 1.46 -19.29
N ARG A 6 16.98 0.85 -19.27
CA ARG A 6 15.72 1.55 -19.53
C ARG A 6 15.37 2.57 -18.44
N TRP A 7 15.94 2.38 -17.25
CA TRP A 7 15.64 3.19 -16.06
C TRP A 7 16.49 4.46 -15.94
N ARG A 8 17.59 4.56 -16.70
CA ARG A 8 18.47 5.74 -16.67
C ARG A 8 17.95 6.90 -17.52
N HIS A 9 16.97 6.65 -18.39
CA HIS A 9 16.45 7.62 -19.37
C HIS A 9 14.93 7.66 -19.37
N THR A 10 14.30 7.68 -18.20
CA THR A 10 12.88 7.99 -18.09
C THR A 10 12.64 9.45 -18.47
N PRO A 11 11.56 9.77 -19.22
CA PRO A 11 11.23 11.15 -19.55
C PRO A 11 11.09 11.96 -18.26
N GLN A 12 11.68 13.15 -18.22
CA GLN A 12 11.73 14.05 -17.07
C GLN A 12 10.33 14.49 -16.54
N SER A 13 9.24 14.11 -17.21
CA SER A 13 7.88 14.59 -16.98
C SER A 13 6.95 13.66 -16.22
N ALA A 14 7.22 12.35 -16.13
CA ALA A 14 6.32 11.40 -15.48
C ALA A 14 6.67 11.22 -13.99
N SER A 15 5.68 11.25 -13.10
CA SER A 15 5.91 11.08 -11.66
C SER A 15 6.17 9.61 -11.31
N ARG A 16 6.74 9.33 -10.13
CA ARG A 16 6.92 7.95 -9.63
C ARG A 16 5.59 7.21 -9.54
N ALA A 17 4.55 7.92 -9.12
CA ALA A 17 3.17 7.43 -9.04
C ALA A 17 2.65 6.91 -10.39
N GLU A 18 3.04 7.50 -11.52
CA GLU A 18 2.61 7.03 -12.84
C GLU A 18 3.45 5.87 -13.36
N GLN A 19 4.74 5.86 -13.04
CA GLN A 19 5.71 4.95 -13.64
C GLN A 19 5.77 3.60 -12.93
N TRP A 20 5.76 3.60 -11.60
CA TRP A 20 5.96 2.37 -10.82
C TRP A 20 4.82 1.37 -11.02
N PRO A 21 3.53 1.76 -10.93
CA PRO A 21 2.44 0.81 -11.10
C PRO A 21 2.43 0.14 -12.48
N ARG A 22 2.82 0.87 -13.53
CA ARG A 22 2.93 0.32 -14.89
C ARG A 22 4.07 -0.68 -15.00
N ALA A 23 5.17 -0.44 -14.29
CA ALA A 23 6.36 -1.24 -14.43
C ALA A 23 6.35 -2.52 -13.59
N CYS A 24 5.78 -2.50 -12.40
CA CYS A 24 5.60 -3.71 -11.58
C CYS A 24 4.38 -4.54 -12.00
N GLY A 25 3.48 -3.97 -12.82
CA GLY A 25 2.27 -4.63 -13.28
C GLY A 25 1.02 -4.31 -12.46
N ALA A 26 1.11 -3.51 -11.40
CA ALA A 26 -0.02 -3.08 -10.58
C ALA A 26 -1.16 -2.44 -11.40
N SER A 27 -0.84 -1.61 -12.41
CA SER A 27 -1.88 -1.04 -13.29
C SER A 27 -2.62 -2.10 -14.11
N THR A 28 -2.00 -3.24 -14.37
CA THR A 28 -2.66 -4.37 -15.04
C THR A 28 -3.58 -5.09 -14.06
N SER A 29 -3.09 -5.42 -12.85
CA SER A 29 -3.88 -6.05 -11.80
C SER A 29 -5.11 -5.20 -11.43
N ARG A 30 -4.94 -3.89 -11.24
CA ARG A 30 -6.02 -2.94 -10.97
C ARG A 30 -7.13 -2.98 -12.01
N ARG A 31 -6.75 -3.07 -13.30
CA ARG A 31 -7.70 -3.15 -14.41
C ARG A 31 -8.40 -4.50 -14.47
N GLU A 32 -7.66 -5.58 -14.23
CA GLU A 32 -8.20 -6.95 -14.25
C GLU A 32 -9.20 -7.17 -13.10
N PHE A 33 -8.87 -6.68 -11.90
CA PHE A 33 -9.66 -6.84 -10.68
C PHE A 33 -10.36 -5.52 -10.30
N THR A 34 -11.06 -4.91 -11.25
CA THR A 34 -11.73 -3.61 -11.05
C THR A 34 -12.70 -3.68 -9.86
N GLY A 35 -12.53 -2.77 -8.90
CA GLY A 35 -13.37 -2.67 -7.69
C GLY A 35 -13.01 -3.65 -6.56
N HIS A 36 -12.04 -4.54 -6.77
CA HIS A 36 -11.64 -5.54 -5.78
C HIS A 36 -11.08 -4.92 -4.50
N PHE A 37 -10.17 -3.94 -4.63
CA PHE A 37 -9.63 -3.21 -3.48
C PHE A 37 -10.74 -2.55 -2.66
N HIS A 38 -11.66 -1.84 -3.31
CA HIS A 38 -12.79 -1.19 -2.64
C HIS A 38 -13.72 -2.19 -1.95
N ALA A 39 -14.05 -3.30 -2.60
CA ALA A 39 -14.84 -4.37 -1.99
C ALA A 39 -14.15 -4.96 -0.75
N LEU A 40 -12.83 -5.12 -0.78
CA LEU A 40 -12.06 -5.54 0.39
C LEU A 40 -12.06 -4.48 1.50
N VAL A 41 -11.99 -3.19 1.18
CA VAL A 41 -12.08 -2.13 2.18
C VAL A 41 -13.47 -2.09 2.82
N GLU A 42 -14.54 -2.19 2.03
CA GLU A 42 -15.93 -2.19 2.50
C GLU A 42 -16.26 -3.42 3.34
N LEU A 43 -15.80 -4.60 2.93
CA LEU A 43 -15.96 -5.83 3.72
C LEU A 43 -15.30 -5.74 5.10
N ARG A 44 -14.40 -4.77 5.30
CA ARG A 44 -13.55 -4.62 6.49
C ARG A 44 -13.87 -3.37 7.30
N SER A 45 -14.85 -2.57 6.89
CA SER A 45 -15.45 -1.58 7.80
C SER A 45 -16.23 -2.27 8.94
N ASP A 46 -16.65 -3.51 8.73
CA ASP A 46 -17.23 -4.38 9.77
C ASP A 46 -16.11 -5.25 10.37
N GLU A 47 -15.92 -5.21 11.69
CA GLU A 47 -14.73 -5.61 12.48
C GLU A 47 -14.40 -7.13 12.49
N THR A 48 -14.65 -7.86 11.40
CA THR A 48 -14.60 -9.34 11.33
C THR A 48 -13.28 -9.91 10.81
N HIS A 49 -12.20 -9.11 10.73
CA HIS A 49 -10.87 -9.67 10.44
C HIS A 49 -10.24 -10.27 11.71
N ALA A 50 -9.24 -11.14 11.57
CA ALA A 50 -8.49 -11.67 12.71
C ALA A 50 -8.04 -10.51 13.58
N LEU A 51 -8.64 -10.37 14.77
CA LEU A 51 -8.36 -9.29 15.73
C LEU A 51 -6.85 -9.10 15.94
N GLU A 52 -6.10 -10.19 15.80
CA GLU A 52 -4.64 -10.25 15.85
C GLU A 52 -3.96 -9.44 14.74
N VAL A 53 -4.38 -9.57 13.47
CA VAL A 53 -3.80 -8.81 12.34
C VAL A 53 -4.09 -7.32 12.49
N CYS A 54 -5.33 -6.98 12.84
CA CYS A 54 -5.70 -5.59 13.12
C CYS A 54 -4.84 -5.03 14.25
N ALA A 55 -4.77 -5.71 15.39
CA ALA A 55 -4.00 -5.26 16.55
C ALA A 55 -2.50 -5.13 16.25
N GLN A 56 -1.96 -5.96 15.36
CA GLN A 56 -0.56 -5.88 14.95
C GLN A 56 -0.32 -4.65 14.06
N ILE A 57 -1.19 -4.42 13.07
CA ILE A 57 -1.12 -3.23 12.20
C ILE A 57 -1.19 -1.94 13.01
N GLU A 58 -2.14 -1.82 13.96
CA GLU A 58 -2.29 -0.63 14.83
C GLU A 58 -1.03 -0.36 15.68
N LYS A 59 -0.31 -1.41 16.10
CA LYS A 59 0.94 -1.27 16.87
C LYS A 59 2.13 -0.87 16.01
N ASP A 60 2.11 -1.22 14.73
CA ASP A 60 3.23 -1.02 13.82
C ASP A 60 3.16 0.32 13.09
N LEU A 61 1.96 0.84 12.83
CA LEU A 61 1.73 2.14 12.21
C LEU A 61 2.52 3.30 12.86
N PRO A 62 2.56 3.49 14.20
CA PRO A 62 3.34 4.56 14.82
C PRO A 62 4.84 4.48 14.55
N ARG A 63 5.38 3.26 14.35
CA ARG A 63 6.81 3.04 14.11
C ARG A 63 7.27 3.57 12.75
N VAL A 64 6.35 3.63 11.79
CA VAL A 64 6.58 4.22 10.47
C VAL A 64 6.70 5.73 10.56
N GLY A 65 5.92 6.38 11.43
CA GLY A 65 5.91 7.84 11.58
C GLY A 65 7.26 8.40 12.02
N GLY A 66 8.03 7.62 12.80
CA GLY A 66 9.39 7.99 13.18
C GLY A 66 10.46 7.74 12.09
N ALA A 67 10.14 7.00 11.03
CA ALA A 67 11.07 6.66 9.95
C ALA A 67 10.91 7.53 8.70
N PHE A 68 9.76 8.19 8.53
CA PHE A 68 9.43 8.99 7.36
C PHE A 68 8.94 10.39 7.76
N ASP A 69 9.87 11.36 7.78
CA ASP A 69 9.54 12.78 7.96
C ASP A 69 8.65 13.24 6.79
N GLY A 70 7.35 13.43 7.05
CA GLY A 70 6.36 13.87 6.06
C GLY A 70 5.06 13.06 6.02
N LEU A 71 4.97 11.94 6.75
CA LEU A 71 3.74 11.17 6.88
C LEU A 71 3.11 11.39 8.26
N ASP A 72 2.00 12.13 8.31
CA ASP A 72 1.24 12.33 9.55
C ASP A 72 0.49 11.06 9.95
N LEU A 73 1.16 10.24 10.77
CA LEU A 73 0.63 9.00 11.32
C LEU A 73 0.06 9.19 12.71
N THR A 74 -0.59 10.32 12.95
CA THR A 74 -1.48 10.47 14.10
C THR A 74 -2.59 9.41 14.02
N PRO A 75 -2.86 8.63 15.09
CA PRO A 75 -3.93 7.63 15.10
C PRO A 75 -5.27 8.22 14.65
N GLY A 76 -5.90 7.60 13.65
CA GLY A 76 -7.16 8.08 13.06
C GLY A 76 -7.01 9.19 12.01
N GLY A 77 -5.79 9.67 11.74
CA GLY A 77 -5.49 10.63 10.68
C GLY A 77 -5.64 10.05 9.27
N VAL A 78 -5.54 10.90 8.26
CA VAL A 78 -5.76 10.51 6.84
C VAL A 78 -4.75 9.45 6.41
N ALA A 79 -3.45 9.66 6.64
CA ALA A 79 -2.41 8.71 6.26
C ALA A 79 -2.43 7.44 7.11
N TRP A 80 -2.79 7.54 8.39
CA TRP A 80 -3.04 6.37 9.25
C TRP A 80 -4.12 5.46 8.66
N ASN A 81 -5.26 6.04 8.33
CA ASN A 81 -6.40 5.29 7.80
C ASN A 81 -6.11 4.73 6.40
N ALA A 82 -5.38 5.46 5.56
CA ALA A 82 -4.94 4.97 4.26
C ALA A 82 -4.05 3.73 4.40
N LEU A 83 -3.02 3.78 5.25
CA LEU A 83 -2.16 2.61 5.50
C LEU A 83 -2.95 1.43 6.09
N ARG A 84 -3.83 1.70 7.05
CA ARG A 84 -4.69 0.68 7.64
C ARG A 84 -5.53 -0.04 6.58
N ARG A 85 -6.17 0.70 5.67
CA ARG A 85 -6.97 0.13 4.58
C ARG A 85 -6.13 -0.71 3.63
N VAL A 86 -4.99 -0.20 3.18
CA VAL A 86 -4.08 -0.91 2.27
C VAL A 86 -3.61 -2.24 2.87
N LEU A 87 -3.12 -2.21 4.12
CA LEU A 87 -2.58 -3.39 4.79
C LEU A 87 -3.64 -4.45 5.09
N LEU A 88 -4.84 -4.04 5.54
CA LEU A 88 -5.94 -4.96 5.80
C LEU A 88 -6.51 -5.56 4.52
N ALA A 89 -6.63 -4.76 3.46
CA ALA A 89 -7.02 -5.26 2.15
C ALA A 89 -5.99 -6.28 1.65
N PHE A 90 -4.69 -5.99 1.75
CA PHE A 90 -3.63 -6.91 1.31
C PHE A 90 -3.65 -8.23 2.08
N ALA A 91 -3.73 -8.19 3.41
CA ALA A 91 -3.82 -9.40 4.24
C ALA A 91 -5.05 -10.26 3.89
N SER A 92 -6.15 -9.62 3.47
CA SER A 92 -7.36 -10.32 2.99
C SER A 92 -7.20 -10.91 1.60
N HIS A 93 -6.49 -10.20 0.72
CA HIS A 93 -6.26 -10.62 -0.65
C HIS A 93 -5.35 -11.85 -0.72
N ALA A 94 -4.33 -11.90 0.14
CA ALA A 94 -3.34 -12.98 0.20
C ALA A 94 -3.30 -13.62 1.60
N PRO A 95 -4.33 -14.42 1.99
CA PRO A 95 -4.43 -14.98 3.34
C PRO A 95 -3.27 -15.93 3.70
N ASP A 96 -2.68 -16.60 2.71
CA ASP A 96 -1.51 -17.47 2.92
C ASP A 96 -0.25 -16.69 3.32
N VAL A 97 -0.16 -15.42 2.92
CA VAL A 97 0.93 -14.51 3.31
C VAL A 97 0.57 -13.79 4.61
N GLY A 98 -0.69 -13.36 4.73
CA GLY A 98 -1.19 -12.59 5.86
C GLY A 98 -0.50 -11.23 6.00
N TYR A 99 -0.32 -10.78 7.25
CA TYR A 99 0.42 -9.56 7.57
C TYR A 99 1.79 -9.87 8.16
N VAL A 100 2.83 -9.31 7.56
CA VAL A 100 4.22 -9.42 8.05
C VAL A 100 4.76 -8.04 8.37
N GLN A 101 5.55 -7.95 9.45
CA GLN A 101 6.04 -6.69 10.02
C GLN A 101 6.79 -5.78 9.02
N SER A 102 7.31 -6.26 7.90
CA SER A 102 7.94 -5.36 6.91
C SER A 102 6.94 -4.57 6.05
N MET A 103 5.68 -5.00 5.99
CA MET A 103 4.71 -4.48 5.02
C MET A 103 4.29 -3.04 5.31
N HIS A 104 4.21 -2.64 6.58
CA HIS A 104 3.82 -1.29 6.96
C HIS A 104 4.77 -0.22 6.40
N SER A 105 6.08 -0.50 6.40
CA SER A 105 7.09 0.43 5.89
C SER A 105 7.08 0.51 4.36
N ILE A 106 6.81 -0.62 3.68
CA ILE A 106 6.71 -0.66 2.21
C ILE A 106 5.49 0.14 1.76
N ALA A 107 4.32 -0.11 2.34
CA ALA A 107 3.10 0.62 2.01
C ALA A 107 3.25 2.13 2.26
N ALA A 108 3.87 2.52 3.38
CA ALA A 108 4.12 3.92 3.70
C ALA A 108 5.07 4.61 2.72
N PHE A 109 6.12 3.90 2.30
CA PHE A 109 7.02 4.40 1.28
C PHE A 109 6.31 4.63 -0.06
N LEU A 110 5.44 3.71 -0.48
CA LEU A 110 4.68 3.84 -1.73
C LEU A 110 3.72 5.04 -1.69
N LEU A 111 2.97 5.21 -0.60
CA LEU A 111 2.08 6.35 -0.41
C LEU A 111 2.86 7.68 -0.37
N LEU A 112 3.99 7.73 0.33
CA LEU A 112 4.86 8.91 0.36
C LEU A 112 5.49 9.22 -1.01
N ALA A 113 5.74 8.19 -1.83
CA ALA A 113 6.21 8.35 -3.20
C ALA A 113 5.12 8.85 -4.17
N GLY A 114 3.89 9.03 -3.67
CA GLY A 114 2.76 9.60 -4.40
C GLY A 114 1.79 8.56 -4.99
N ALA A 115 1.93 7.28 -4.66
CA ALA A 115 0.94 6.28 -5.04
C ALA A 115 -0.40 6.55 -4.33
N ASP A 116 -1.51 6.27 -5.01
CA ASP A 116 -2.81 6.18 -4.33
C ASP A 116 -2.92 4.85 -3.56
N GLU A 117 -3.98 4.69 -2.76
CA GLU A 117 -4.16 3.49 -1.93
C GLU A 117 -4.30 2.20 -2.75
N GLU A 118 -4.97 2.27 -3.90
CA GLU A 118 -5.22 1.10 -4.73
C GLU A 118 -3.95 0.67 -5.48
N ASP A 119 -3.18 1.64 -5.99
CA ASP A 119 -1.88 1.39 -6.61
C ASP A 119 -0.82 0.95 -5.59
N ALA A 120 -0.93 1.36 -4.31
CA ALA A 120 -0.06 0.86 -3.24
C ALA A 120 -0.46 -0.54 -2.75
N PHE A 121 -1.71 -0.95 -2.96
CA PHE A 121 -2.22 -2.28 -2.65
C PHE A 121 -1.77 -3.34 -3.67
N TRP A 122 -1.73 -2.97 -4.96
CA TRP A 122 -1.34 -3.85 -6.07
C TRP A 122 0.17 -3.95 -6.28
#